data_AF-A0A6N7RSP4-F1
#
_entry.id   AF-A0A6N7RSP4-F1
#
_cell.length_a   1.000
_cell.length_b   1.000
_cell.length_c   1.000
_cell.angle_alpha   90.00
_cell.angle_beta   90.00
_cell.angle_gamma   90.00
#
_symmetry.space_group_name_H-M   'P 1'
#
loop_
_entity.id
_entity.type
_entity.pdbx_description
1 polymer ?
#
loop_
_entity_poly.entity_id
_entity_poly.type
_entity_poly.pdbx_seq_one_letter_code
_entity_poly.pdbx_strand_id
1 'polypeptide(L)'
;VPEGHHHDLGAVYATIDALDASERVKDDMRAIYRILAEAEATAHGCAVEETHFHEVGNGEALRNVAAICLAVEALDPDEIVATPVQTGRGTVTCAHGELPIPAPATAAIIARGIPTCERLLEGERCTPTSAAVILHFVERYER
;
A
#
# COMPACT_ATOMS: atom_id res chain seq x y z
N VAL A 1 12.91 -9.72 -7.04
CA VAL A 1 11.84 -10.21 -6.14
C VAL A 1 11.44 -11.62 -6.55
N PRO A 2 11.65 -12.63 -5.70
CA PRO A 2 11.23 -14.01 -5.95
C PRO A 2 9.73 -14.13 -6.24
N GLU A 3 9.33 -15.16 -6.99
CA GLU A 3 7.93 -15.57 -7.04
C GLU A 3 7.56 -16.26 -5.72
N GLY A 4 6.37 -15.95 -5.19
CA GLY A 4 5.89 -16.50 -3.93
C GLY A 4 5.09 -15.50 -3.11
N HIS A 5 4.73 -15.95 -1.90
CA HIS A 5 3.93 -15.19 -0.97
C HIS A 5 4.70 -15.02 0.35
N HIS A 6 4.85 -13.78 0.79
CA HIS A 6 5.53 -13.39 2.01
C HIS A 6 4.49 -13.24 3.12
N HIS A 7 4.54 -14.11 4.12
CA HIS A 7 3.48 -14.24 5.13
C HIS A 7 3.51 -13.18 6.24
N ASP A 8 4.65 -12.52 6.43
CA ASP A 8 4.86 -11.56 7.50
C ASP A 8 5.82 -10.44 7.06
N LEU A 9 5.91 -9.40 7.90
CA LEU A 9 6.74 -8.23 7.65
C LEU A 9 8.23 -8.57 7.60
N GLY A 10 8.68 -9.56 8.38
CA GLY A 10 10.08 -10.00 8.40
C GLY A 10 10.51 -10.59 7.05
N ALA A 11 9.68 -11.45 6.47
CA ALA A 11 9.90 -12.04 5.15
C ALA A 11 9.92 -10.99 4.03
N VAL A 12 9.07 -9.96 4.15
CA VAL A 12 9.08 -8.83 3.21
C VAL A 12 10.38 -8.05 3.34
N TYR A 13 10.78 -7.67 4.56
CA TYR A 13 12.00 -6.89 4.80
C TYR A 13 13.25 -7.65 4.34
N ALA A 14 13.36 -8.95 4.63
CA ALA A 14 14.46 -9.77 4.12
C ALA A 14 14.53 -9.76 2.58
N THR A 15 13.38 -9.71 1.90
CA THR A 15 13.33 -9.62 0.44
C THR A 15 13.75 -8.26 -0.08
N ILE A 16 13.33 -7.18 0.60
CA ILE A 16 13.74 -5.79 0.29
C ILE A 16 15.25 -5.63 0.49
N ASP A 17 15.78 -6.13 1.60
CA ASP A 17 17.19 -6.00 1.97
C ASP A 17 18.11 -6.67 0.93
N ALA A 18 17.65 -7.78 0.35
CA ALA A 18 18.35 -8.54 -0.68
C ALA A 18 18.26 -7.93 -2.09
N LEU A 19 17.49 -6.85 -2.30
CA LEU A 19 17.43 -6.18 -3.60
C LEU A 19 18.75 -5.45 -3.90
N ASP A 20 19.18 -5.53 -5.16
CA ASP A 20 20.22 -4.68 -5.71
C ASP A 20 19.61 -3.34 -6.12
N ALA A 21 19.33 -2.51 -5.11
CA ALA A 21 18.75 -1.18 -5.21
C ALA A 21 19.40 -0.26 -4.16
N SER A 22 19.25 1.05 -4.33
CA SER A 22 19.76 2.02 -3.37
C SER A 22 19.09 1.87 -1.99
N GLU A 23 19.74 2.38 -0.94
CA GLU A 23 19.11 2.41 0.39
C GLU A 23 17.89 3.34 0.43
N ARG A 24 17.86 4.41 -0.38
CA ARG A 24 16.67 5.27 -0.52
C ARG A 24 15.46 4.45 -0.97
N VAL A 25 15.62 3.66 -2.03
CA VAL A 25 14.55 2.77 -2.54
C VAL A 25 14.14 1.75 -1.49
N LYS A 26 15.09 1.11 -0.81
CA LYS A 26 14.78 0.13 0.23
C LYS A 26 14.04 0.76 1.42
N ASP A 27 14.44 1.95 1.86
CA ASP A 27 13.78 2.67 2.95
C ASP A 27 12.35 3.08 2.58
N ASP A 28 12.13 3.56 1.36
CA ASP A 28 10.79 3.85 0.83
C ASP A 28 9.92 2.59 0.83
N MET A 29 10.46 1.47 0.32
CA MET A 29 9.75 0.18 0.33
C MET A 29 9.40 -0.27 1.76
N ARG A 30 10.35 -0.19 2.71
CA ARG A 30 10.10 -0.58 4.11
C ARG A 30 9.03 0.30 4.76
N ALA A 31 9.03 1.60 4.46
CA ALA A 31 8.04 2.55 4.97
C ALA A 31 6.63 2.23 4.43
N ILE A 32 6.50 1.98 3.13
CA ILE A 32 5.23 1.58 2.50
C ILE A 32 4.72 0.26 3.10
N TYR A 33 5.58 -0.74 3.27
CA TYR A 33 5.17 -2.01 3.85
C TYR A 33 4.84 -1.94 5.34
N ARG A 34 5.45 -1.00 6.08
CA ARG A 34 5.04 -0.71 7.45
C ARG A 34 3.63 -0.14 7.49
N ILE A 35 3.30 0.79 6.60
CA ILE A 35 1.93 1.34 6.48
C ILE A 35 0.92 0.22 6.20
N LEU A 36 1.25 -0.71 5.31
CA LEU A 36 0.41 -1.87 5.02
C LEU A 36 0.25 -2.77 6.24
N ALA A 37 1.33 -3.09 6.96
CA ALA A 37 1.27 -3.90 8.17
C ALA A 37 0.38 -3.27 9.24
N GLU A 38 0.51 -1.97 9.48
CA GLU A 38 -0.33 -1.22 10.42
C GLU A 38 -1.82 -1.26 10.02
N ALA A 39 -2.11 -1.16 8.72
CA ALA A 39 -3.47 -1.19 8.20
C ALA A 39 -4.12 -2.57 8.31
N GLU A 40 -3.36 -3.63 7.99
CA GLU A 40 -3.81 -5.01 8.13
C GLU A 40 -4.01 -5.36 9.61
N ALA A 41 -3.08 -4.98 10.50
CA ALA A 41 -3.22 -5.14 11.95
C ALA A 41 -4.52 -4.49 12.46
N THR A 42 -4.82 -3.30 11.97
CA THR A 42 -6.06 -2.57 12.29
C THR A 42 -7.30 -3.31 11.78
N ALA A 43 -7.26 -3.82 10.54
CA ALA A 43 -8.36 -4.57 9.95
C ALA A 43 -8.64 -5.89 10.67
N HIS A 44 -7.60 -6.53 11.19
CA HIS A 44 -7.66 -7.82 11.89
C HIS A 44 -7.80 -7.69 13.42
N GLY A 45 -7.60 -6.50 13.98
CA GLY A 45 -7.66 -6.27 15.43
C GLY A 45 -6.52 -6.93 16.20
N CYS A 46 -5.33 -7.06 15.59
CA CYS A 46 -4.14 -7.67 16.20
C CYS A 46 -2.98 -6.67 16.29
N ALA A 47 -1.85 -7.09 16.90
CA ALA A 47 -0.62 -6.32 16.87
C ALA A 47 0.04 -6.36 15.48
N VAL A 48 0.84 -5.34 15.14
CA VAL A 48 1.55 -5.27 13.85
C VAL A 48 2.50 -6.45 13.66
N GLU A 49 3.15 -6.88 14.75
CA GLU A 49 4.06 -8.02 14.79
C GLU A 49 3.34 -9.37 14.57
N GLU A 50 2.03 -9.42 14.82
CA GLU A 50 1.17 -10.59 14.65
C GLU A 50 0.43 -10.58 13.31
N THR A 51 0.71 -9.59 12.46
CA THR A 51 0.02 -9.41 11.19
C THR A 51 0.45 -10.45 10.17
N HIS A 52 -0.53 -11.13 9.58
CA HIS A 52 -0.33 -12.02 8.46
C HIS A 52 -0.81 -11.36 7.19
N PHE A 53 0.09 -11.19 6.22
CA PHE A 53 -0.31 -10.70 4.92
C PHE A 53 -1.03 -11.81 4.17
N HIS A 54 -2.18 -11.51 3.56
CA HIS A 54 -2.91 -12.46 2.72
C HIS A 54 -2.90 -12.04 1.25
N GLU A 55 -2.97 -10.73 1.00
CA GLU A 55 -3.11 -10.17 -0.35
C GLU A 55 -1.94 -9.26 -0.71
N VAL A 56 -1.43 -8.50 0.27
CA VAL A 56 -0.33 -7.53 0.10
C VAL A 56 1.07 -8.16 0.15
N GLY A 57 1.17 -9.41 0.64
CA GLY A 57 2.41 -10.18 0.75
C GLY A 57 2.82 -10.89 -0.54
N ASN A 58 2.03 -10.79 -1.62
CA ASN A 58 2.38 -11.38 -2.91
C ASN A 58 3.63 -10.69 -3.51
N GLY A 59 4.58 -11.49 -4.03
CA GLY A 59 5.75 -10.97 -4.73
C GLY A 59 5.44 -10.04 -5.90
N GLU A 60 4.25 -10.13 -6.51
CA GLU A 60 3.79 -9.13 -7.50
C GLU A 60 3.58 -7.75 -6.89
N ALA A 61 2.93 -7.66 -5.71
CA ALA A 61 2.75 -6.40 -5.02
C ALA A 61 4.10 -5.78 -4.64
N LEU A 62 5.05 -6.61 -4.17
CA LEU A 62 6.40 -6.17 -3.82
C LEU A 62 7.17 -5.64 -5.04
N ARG A 63 7.01 -6.28 -6.22
CA ARG A 63 7.56 -5.77 -7.49
C ARG A 63 6.96 -4.43 -7.89
N ASN A 64 5.64 -4.25 -7.73
CA ASN A 64 4.98 -3.00 -8.07
C ASN A 64 5.46 -1.85 -7.18
N VAL A 65 5.56 -2.08 -5.86
CA VAL A 65 6.11 -1.08 -4.92
C VAL A 65 7.56 -0.76 -5.27
N ALA A 66 8.40 -1.77 -5.54
CA ALA A 66 9.79 -1.55 -5.95
C ALA A 66 9.89 -0.70 -7.23
N ALA A 67 9.06 -0.99 -8.23
CA ALA A 67 9.05 -0.25 -9.49
C ALA A 67 8.67 1.22 -9.29
N ILE A 68 7.70 1.51 -8.41
CA ILE A 68 7.31 2.89 -8.07
C ILE A 68 8.45 3.60 -7.34
N CYS A 69 9.06 2.97 -6.32
CA CYS A 69 10.17 3.59 -5.57
C CYS A 69 11.37 3.90 -6.49
N LEU A 70 11.72 2.96 -7.38
CA LEU A 70 12.75 3.17 -8.40
C LEU A 70 12.39 4.32 -9.36
N ALA A 71 11.12 4.43 -9.77
CA ALA A 71 10.67 5.51 -10.63
C ALA A 71 10.75 6.87 -9.94
N VAL A 72 10.35 6.94 -8.66
CA VAL A 72 10.47 8.17 -7.85
C VAL A 72 11.93 8.57 -7.68
N GLU A 73 12.81 7.63 -7.34
CA GLU A 73 14.26 7.92 -7.26
C GLU A 73 14.83 8.38 -8.60
N ALA A 74 14.47 7.72 -9.71
CA ALA A 74 15.01 8.03 -11.03
C ALA A 74 14.52 9.37 -11.59
N LEU A 75 13.27 9.76 -11.28
CA LEU A 75 12.72 11.04 -11.67
C LEU A 75 13.17 12.19 -10.75
N ASP A 76 13.49 11.87 -9.49
CA ASP A 76 13.91 12.79 -8.43
C ASP A 76 13.06 14.08 -8.37
N PRO A 77 11.73 13.96 -8.21
CA PRO A 77 10.84 15.12 -8.25
C PRO A 77 11.06 16.04 -7.04
N ASP A 78 10.90 17.35 -7.25
CA ASP A 78 10.92 18.34 -6.17
C ASP A 78 9.72 18.20 -5.22
N GLU A 79 8.54 17.83 -5.74
CA GLU A 79 7.31 17.61 -4.98
C GLU A 79 6.42 16.57 -5.71
N ILE A 80 5.76 15.69 -4.96
CA ILE A 80 4.70 14.82 -5.50
C ILE A 80 3.34 15.27 -4.97
N VAL A 81 2.46 15.68 -5.88
CA VAL A 81 1.11 16.17 -5.55
C VAL A 81 0.03 15.28 -6.17
N ALA A 82 -1.13 15.19 -5.54
CA ALA A 82 -2.27 14.43 -6.05
C ALA A 82 -3.60 15.17 -5.88
N THR A 83 -4.60 14.79 -6.65
CA THR A 83 -6.01 15.16 -6.39
C THR A 83 -6.62 14.22 -5.35
N PRO A 84 -7.87 14.44 -4.88
CA PRO A 84 -8.51 13.52 -3.94
C PRO A 84 -8.60 12.11 -4.53
N VAL A 85 -8.31 11.10 -3.71
CA VAL A 85 -8.21 9.70 -4.13
C VAL A 85 -9.60 9.14 -4.44
N GLN A 86 -9.72 8.51 -5.60
CA GLN A 86 -10.91 7.74 -5.95
C GLN A 86 -10.81 6.35 -5.33
N THR A 87 -11.54 6.10 -4.23
CA THR A 87 -11.60 4.76 -3.60
C THR A 87 -12.52 3.81 -4.35
N GLY A 88 -13.51 4.36 -5.07
CA GLY A 88 -14.62 3.59 -5.64
C GLY A 88 -15.71 3.27 -4.62
N ARG A 89 -16.67 2.45 -5.02
CA ARG A 89 -17.78 1.94 -4.18
C ARG A 89 -18.22 0.55 -4.62
N GLY A 90 -19.01 -0.10 -3.77
CA GLY A 90 -19.56 -1.44 -4.00
C GLY A 90 -18.94 -2.46 -3.05
N THR A 91 -18.81 -3.70 -3.51
CA THR A 91 -18.15 -4.78 -2.78
C THR A 91 -17.08 -5.44 -3.64
N VAL A 92 -16.10 -6.06 -2.98
CA VAL A 92 -15.04 -6.85 -3.61
C VAL A 92 -14.99 -8.23 -2.98
N THR A 93 -14.84 -9.27 -3.80
CA THR A 93 -14.65 -10.65 -3.34
C THR A 93 -13.15 -10.95 -3.25
N CYS A 94 -12.71 -11.35 -2.06
CA CYS A 94 -11.30 -11.51 -1.72
C CYS A 94 -11.11 -12.75 -0.82
N ALA A 95 -9.90 -13.01 -0.33
CA ALA A 95 -9.64 -14.16 0.55
C ALA A 95 -10.47 -14.14 1.85
N HIS A 96 -10.92 -12.95 2.26
CA HIS A 96 -11.76 -12.70 3.44
C HIS A 96 -13.26 -12.73 3.14
N GLY A 97 -13.65 -13.18 1.95
CA GLY A 97 -15.03 -13.14 1.49
C GLY A 97 -15.37 -11.81 0.82
N GLU A 98 -16.64 -11.41 0.94
CA GLU A 98 -17.14 -10.16 0.36
C GLU A 98 -16.93 -9.00 1.33
N LEU A 99 -16.17 -7.99 0.90
CA LEU A 99 -15.84 -6.80 1.69
C LEU A 99 -16.41 -5.54 1.05
N PRO A 100 -16.75 -4.50 1.84
CA PRO A 100 -17.12 -3.20 1.28
C PRO A 100 -15.92 -2.57 0.57
N ILE A 101 -16.21 -1.65 -0.37
CA ILE A 101 -15.20 -0.77 -0.96
C ILE A 101 -15.35 0.63 -0.34
N PRO A 102 -14.27 1.21 0.23
CA PRO A 102 -12.92 0.66 0.34
C PRO A 102 -12.84 -0.53 1.33
N ALA A 103 -11.99 -1.51 1.02
CA ALA A 103 -11.70 -2.64 1.91
C ALA A 103 -11.12 -2.13 3.25
N PRO A 104 -11.23 -2.88 4.37
CA PRO A 104 -10.86 -2.41 5.70
C PRO A 104 -9.42 -1.86 5.81
N ALA A 105 -8.43 -2.54 5.23
CA ALA A 105 -7.05 -2.05 5.22
C ALA A 105 -6.91 -0.74 4.41
N THR A 106 -7.52 -0.65 3.22
CA THR A 106 -7.56 0.61 2.45
C THR A 106 -8.22 1.72 3.27
N ALA A 107 -9.36 1.44 3.90
CA ALA A 107 -10.09 2.42 4.71
C ALA A 107 -9.25 2.93 5.89
N ALA A 108 -8.50 2.04 6.56
CA ALA A 108 -7.59 2.40 7.64
C ALA A 108 -6.48 3.35 7.18
N ILE A 109 -5.90 3.11 5.98
CA ILE A 109 -4.88 3.99 5.40
C ILE A 109 -5.47 5.35 5.02
N ILE A 110 -6.62 5.37 4.35
CA ILE A 110 -7.30 6.61 3.95
C ILE A 110 -7.64 7.47 5.18
N ALA A 111 -8.06 6.86 6.28
CA ALA A 111 -8.37 7.55 7.53
C ALA A 111 -7.18 8.29 8.16
N ARG A 112 -5.95 8.05 7.70
CA ARG A 112 -4.73 8.78 8.12
C ARG A 112 -4.60 10.17 7.49
N GLY A 113 -5.61 10.63 6.74
CA GLY A 113 -5.71 12.01 6.25
C GLY A 113 -5.72 12.15 4.72
N ILE A 114 -5.91 11.05 3.97
CA ILE A 114 -5.99 11.11 2.52
C ILE A 114 -7.38 11.61 2.11
N PRO A 115 -7.49 12.75 1.40
CA PRO A 115 -8.78 13.23 0.91
C PRO A 115 -9.31 12.29 -0.19
N THR A 116 -10.61 12.05 -0.21
CA THR A 116 -11.28 11.19 -1.19
C THR A 116 -12.25 11.97 -2.07
N CYS A 117 -12.48 11.50 -3.30
CA CYS A 117 -13.50 12.07 -4.18
C CYS A 117 -14.90 12.00 -3.55
N GLU A 118 -15.70 13.07 -3.68
CA GLU A 118 -17.11 13.06 -3.25
C GLU A 118 -17.95 12.11 -4.12
N ARG A 119 -17.71 12.13 -5.44
CA ARG A 119 -18.36 11.23 -6.38
C ARG A 119 -17.53 9.96 -6.55
N LEU A 120 -18.10 8.83 -6.11
CA LEU A 120 -17.46 7.52 -6.24
C LEU A 120 -17.79 6.86 -7.59
N LEU A 121 -16.86 6.04 -8.09
CA LEU A 121 -17.07 5.17 -9.26
C LEU A 121 -17.37 3.74 -8.81
N GLU A 122 -18.06 2.95 -9.64
CA GLU A 122 -18.28 1.52 -9.35
C GLU A 122 -16.97 0.73 -9.36
N GLY A 123 -16.89 -0.26 -8.46
CA GLY A 123 -15.75 -1.16 -8.31
C GLY A 123 -14.59 -0.56 -7.52
N GLU A 124 -13.61 -1.41 -7.18
CA GLU A 124 -12.43 -0.97 -6.44
C GLU A 124 -11.54 -0.11 -7.33
N ARG A 125 -11.17 1.08 -6.84
CA ARG A 125 -10.30 2.02 -7.55
C ARG A 125 -9.01 2.34 -6.81
N CYS A 126 -8.92 1.94 -5.54
CA CYS A 126 -7.73 2.08 -4.72
C CYS A 126 -7.59 0.83 -3.84
N THR A 127 -6.51 0.08 -4.05
CA THR A 127 -6.13 -1.07 -3.21
C THR A 127 -5.37 -0.58 -1.98
N PRO A 128 -5.14 -1.44 -0.96
CA PRO A 128 -4.31 -1.07 0.19
C PRO A 128 -2.90 -0.64 -0.24
N THR A 129 -2.30 -1.34 -1.22
CA THR A 129 -0.98 -1.01 -1.78
C THR A 129 -0.96 0.39 -2.39
N SER A 130 -1.95 0.74 -3.21
CA SER A 130 -2.04 2.08 -3.80
C SER A 130 -2.21 3.16 -2.73
N ALA A 131 -3.06 2.92 -1.73
CA ALA A 131 -3.26 3.86 -0.63
C ALA A 131 -1.98 4.07 0.18
N ALA A 132 -1.20 3.01 0.45
CA ALA A 132 0.05 3.10 1.19
C ALA A 132 1.13 3.87 0.41
N VAL A 133 1.25 3.63 -0.91
CA VAL A 133 2.15 4.37 -1.80
C VAL A 133 1.77 5.86 -1.83
N ILE A 134 0.48 6.16 -1.97
CA ILE A 134 -0.02 7.54 -1.97
C ILE A 134 0.30 8.22 -0.64
N LEU A 135 0.05 7.54 0.48
CA LEU A 135 0.33 8.10 1.80
C LEU A 135 1.81 8.41 2.01
N HIS A 136 2.69 7.55 1.48
CA HIS A 136 4.14 7.69 1.64
C HIS A 136 4.72 8.82 0.80
N PHE A 137 4.33 8.90 -0.48
CA PHE A 137 4.97 9.82 -1.42
C PHE A 137 4.25 11.16 -1.62
N VAL A 138 2.92 11.23 -1.46
CA VAL A 138 2.20 12.48 -1.75
C VAL A 138 2.36 13.47 -0.59
N GLU A 139 2.93 14.63 -0.90
CA GLU A 139 3.19 15.69 0.08
C GLU A 139 2.02 16.66 0.21
N ARG A 140 1.24 16.83 -0.86
CA ARG A 140 0.11 17.76 -0.89
C ARG A 140 -1.01 17.27 -1.80
N TYR A 141 -2.24 17.58 -1.38
CA TYR A 141 -3.44 17.33 -2.17
C TYR A 141 -4.04 18.62 -2.73
N GLU A 142 -4.25 18.66 -4.04
CA GLU A 142 -4.97 19.74 -4.72
C GLU A 142 -6.47 19.42 -4.76
N ARG A 143 -7.31 20.43 -4.51
CA ARG A 143 -8.77 20.28 -4.48
C ARG A 143 -9.39 20.59 -5.84
#